data_AF-A0A1V0TJJ8-F1
#
_entry.id   AF-A0A1V0TJJ8-F1
#
_cell.length_a   1.000
_cell.length_b   1.000
_cell.length_c   1.000
_cell.angle_alpha   90.00
_cell.angle_beta   90.00
_cell.angle_gamma   90.00
#
_symmetry.space_group_name_H-M   'P 1'
#
loop_
_entity.id
_entity.type
_entity.pdbx_description
1 polymer ?
#
loop_
_entity_poly.entity_id
_entity_poly.type
_entity_poly.pdbx_seq_one_letter_code
_entity_poly.pdbx_strand_id
1 'polypeptide(L)'
;MLELSTIPPYANALWSISNPTTGDETSVYHSIREIIFDEMTHFGLVCNMLTSLGGEVKLTDPATVPKYPGKLPGGVRPSLDVYLSWLSRESAELFAKIEEPEDPLAYRGDGTSIGAFYDRISAVFPRFADKLTGDRQVTFPLGKRHGVGNDIIPMKSLTDALCLTMRTAPQSHCRRTRIQRRGPFRVGPRLPAHRLCSRTWLRIAVGGAAPPLREPPRKPPCLIRAHQPGQHRF
;
A
#
# COMPACT_ATOMS: atom_id res chain seq x y z
N MET A 1 4.69 9.44 -0.32
CA MET A 1 4.88 8.12 -0.97
C MET A 1 3.62 7.30 -0.77
N LEU A 2 3.02 6.78 -1.84
CA LEU A 2 1.65 6.23 -1.84
C LEU A 2 1.50 4.98 -0.96
N GLU A 3 2.32 3.96 -1.18
CA GLU A 3 2.21 2.68 -0.44
C GLU A 3 2.49 2.84 1.06
N LEU A 4 3.33 3.81 1.44
CA LEU A 4 3.55 4.12 2.86
C LEU A 4 2.31 4.74 3.51
N SER A 5 1.41 5.37 2.74
CA SER A 5 0.19 5.98 3.25
C SER A 5 -0.98 5.00 3.44
N THR A 6 -0.86 3.77 2.96
CA THR A 6 -1.87 2.71 3.11
C THR A 6 -1.52 1.76 4.27
N ILE A 7 -0.23 1.56 4.57
CA ILE A 7 0.23 0.68 5.66
C ILE A 7 -0.33 1.07 7.05
N PRO A 8 -0.24 2.33 7.54
CA PRO A 8 -0.70 2.66 8.89
C PRO A 8 -2.21 2.47 9.12
N PRO A 9 -3.12 2.86 8.21
CA PRO A 9 -4.55 2.55 8.35
C PRO A 9 -4.83 1.05 8.47
N TYR A 10 -4.20 0.23 7.62
CA TYR A 10 -4.40 -1.23 7.64
C TYR A 10 -3.82 -1.86 8.91
N ALA A 11 -2.63 -1.43 9.35
CA ALA A 11 -2.01 -1.90 10.58
C ALA A 11 -2.82 -1.51 11.83
N ASN A 12 -3.39 -0.30 11.85
CA ASN A 12 -4.26 0.14 12.95
C ASN A 12 -5.51 -0.73 13.06
N ALA A 13 -6.15 -1.03 11.92
CA ALA A 13 -7.27 -1.95 11.87
C ALA A 13 -6.89 -3.36 12.33
N LEU A 14 -5.76 -3.92 11.85
CA LEU A 14 -5.25 -5.23 12.28
C LEU A 14 -5.06 -5.32 13.80
N TRP A 15 -4.40 -4.32 14.40
CA TRP A 15 -4.10 -4.30 15.84
C TRP A 15 -5.31 -4.06 16.73
N SER A 16 -6.43 -3.61 16.17
CA SER A 16 -7.67 -3.49 16.93
C SER A 16 -8.39 -4.82 17.15
N ILE A 17 -8.00 -5.89 16.45
CA ILE A 17 -8.60 -7.22 16.59
C ILE A 17 -8.16 -7.83 17.93
N SER A 18 -9.09 -7.93 18.89
CA SER A 18 -8.75 -8.37 20.26
C SER A 18 -8.41 -9.85 20.38
N ASN A 19 -8.97 -10.72 19.52
CA ASN A 19 -8.75 -12.16 19.53
C ASN A 19 -8.37 -12.65 18.11
N PRO A 20 -7.13 -12.42 17.67
CA PRO A 20 -6.72 -12.79 16.33
C PRO A 20 -6.56 -14.31 16.19
N THR A 21 -7.23 -14.90 15.20
CA THR A 21 -7.01 -16.30 14.82
C THR A 21 -5.75 -16.41 13.96
N THR A 22 -4.60 -16.67 14.57
CA THR A 22 -3.30 -16.66 13.86
C THR A 22 -2.98 -17.96 13.10
N GLY A 23 -3.74 -19.03 13.31
CA GLY A 23 -3.56 -20.32 12.63
C GLY A 23 -4.53 -20.59 11.49
N ASP A 24 -5.46 -19.67 11.22
CA ASP A 24 -6.43 -19.78 10.14
C ASP A 24 -6.09 -18.77 9.03
N GLU A 25 -5.61 -19.31 7.90
CA GLU A 25 -5.26 -18.57 6.70
C GLU A 25 -6.45 -17.81 6.07
N THR A 26 -7.68 -18.22 6.41
CA THR A 26 -8.91 -17.57 5.95
C THR A 26 -9.43 -16.49 6.90
N SER A 27 -8.77 -16.32 8.05
CA SER A 27 -9.17 -15.31 9.04
C SER A 27 -9.00 -13.89 8.52
N VAL A 28 -9.79 -12.98 9.08
CA VAL A 28 -9.67 -11.53 8.80
C VAL A 28 -8.29 -11.01 9.22
N TYR A 29 -7.77 -11.50 10.36
CA TYR A 29 -6.42 -11.15 10.82
C TYR A 29 -5.36 -11.53 9.77
N HIS A 30 -5.39 -12.78 9.28
CA HIS A 30 -4.44 -13.24 8.28
C HIS A 30 -4.57 -12.45 6.98
N SER A 31 -5.81 -12.21 6.52
CA SER A 31 -6.09 -11.46 5.30
C SER A 31 -5.55 -10.03 5.34
N ILE A 32 -5.78 -9.29 6.43
CA ILE A 32 -5.28 -7.92 6.59
C ILE A 32 -3.75 -7.92 6.72
N ARG A 33 -3.18 -8.91 7.41
CA ARG A 33 -1.73 -9.06 7.55
C ARG A 33 -1.04 -9.25 6.20
N GLU A 34 -1.57 -10.10 5.32
CA GLU A 34 -1.02 -10.29 3.97
C GLU A 34 -1.11 -9.00 3.15
N ILE A 35 -2.22 -8.26 3.22
CA ILE A 35 -2.36 -6.95 2.57
C ILE A 35 -1.27 -5.98 3.02
N ILE A 36 -0.99 -5.91 4.33
CA ILE A 36 0.08 -5.03 4.85
C ILE A 36 1.44 -5.41 4.25
N PHE A 37 1.73 -6.70 4.09
CA PHE A 37 3.00 -7.14 3.50
C PHE A 37 3.07 -6.92 1.98
N ASP A 38 1.94 -7.00 1.27
CA ASP A 38 1.84 -6.57 -0.12
C ASP A 38 2.25 -5.09 -0.23
N GLU A 39 1.66 -4.22 0.59
CA GLU A 39 1.96 -2.78 0.59
C GLU A 39 3.41 -2.47 1.01
N MET A 40 3.98 -3.21 1.97
CA MET A 40 5.40 -3.11 2.33
C MET A 40 6.32 -3.54 1.18
N THR A 41 5.92 -4.55 0.42
CA THR A 41 6.63 -4.98 -0.78
C THR A 41 6.59 -3.90 -1.84
N HIS A 42 5.41 -3.37 -2.15
CA HIS A 42 5.21 -2.29 -3.11
C HIS A 42 6.07 -1.08 -2.72
N PHE A 43 6.03 -0.68 -1.45
CA PHE A 43 6.84 0.39 -0.91
C PHE A 43 8.35 0.15 -1.13
N GLY A 44 8.86 -1.03 -0.78
CA GLY A 44 10.28 -1.37 -0.96
C GLY A 44 10.71 -1.36 -2.43
N LEU A 45 9.85 -1.81 -3.33
CA LEU A 45 10.14 -1.80 -4.75
C LEU A 45 10.07 -0.39 -5.36
N VAL A 46 9.15 0.46 -4.90
CA VAL A 46 9.10 1.89 -5.29
C VAL A 46 10.33 2.63 -4.78
N CYS A 47 10.85 2.30 -3.59
CA CYS A 47 12.14 2.80 -3.12
C CYS A 47 13.25 2.46 -4.10
N ASN A 48 13.34 1.18 -4.50
CA ASN A 48 14.32 0.71 -5.47
C ASN A 48 14.21 1.44 -6.81
N MET A 49 12.98 1.69 -7.27
CA MET A 49 12.73 2.48 -8.48
C MET A 49 13.24 3.92 -8.36
N LEU A 50 13.01 4.58 -7.22
CA LEU A 50 13.48 5.94 -6.96
C LEU A 50 15.01 6.00 -6.84
N THR A 51 15.61 5.09 -6.07
CA THR A 51 17.06 5.09 -5.83
C THR A 51 17.85 4.72 -7.08
N SER A 52 17.29 3.88 -7.96
CA SER A 52 17.88 3.59 -9.28
C SER A 52 17.97 4.81 -10.18
N LEU A 53 17.18 5.86 -9.95
CA LEU A 53 17.28 7.14 -10.66
C LEU A 53 18.20 8.15 -9.96
N GLY A 54 18.94 7.73 -8.93
CA GLY A 54 19.75 8.62 -8.10
C GLY A 54 18.95 9.35 -7.01
N GLY A 55 17.65 9.11 -6.89
CA GLY A 55 16.80 9.71 -5.85
C GLY A 55 17.11 9.20 -4.44
N GLU A 56 16.63 9.93 -3.44
CA GLU A 56 16.75 9.57 -2.02
C GLU A 56 15.36 9.35 -1.42
N VAL A 57 15.22 8.27 -0.64
CA VAL A 57 13.98 7.98 0.10
C VAL A 57 14.06 8.63 1.47
N LYS A 58 13.26 9.67 1.71
CA LYS A 58 13.15 10.34 3.00
C LYS A 58 11.89 9.88 3.73
N LEU A 59 12.06 9.09 4.79
CA LEU A 59 10.94 8.50 5.55
C LEU A 59 10.45 9.36 6.72
N THR A 60 11.30 10.23 7.23
CA THR A 60 11.04 11.07 8.41
C THR A 60 10.81 12.54 8.06
N ASP A 61 10.83 12.88 6.77
CA ASP A 61 10.61 14.25 6.31
C ASP A 61 9.13 14.62 6.53
N PRO A 62 8.82 15.72 7.24
CA PRO A 62 7.43 16.17 7.46
C PRO A 62 6.61 16.40 6.19
N ALA A 63 7.27 16.55 5.03
CA ALA A 63 6.63 16.65 3.72
C ALA A 63 6.24 15.29 3.12
N THR A 64 6.90 14.19 3.52
CA THR A 64 6.67 12.85 2.96
C THR A 64 5.99 11.89 3.93
N VAL A 65 6.09 12.15 5.24
CA VAL A 65 5.39 11.39 6.29
C VAL A 65 3.87 11.48 6.08
N PRO A 66 3.16 10.34 5.98
CA PRO A 66 1.71 10.35 5.86
C PRO A 66 1.02 11.02 7.05
N LYS A 67 -0.04 11.78 6.78
CA LYS A 67 -0.83 12.48 7.79
C LYS A 67 -2.25 11.90 7.79
N TYR A 68 -2.80 11.71 8.99
CA TYR A 68 -4.15 11.18 9.17
C TYR A 68 -4.92 12.05 10.18
N PRO A 69 -6.21 12.37 9.90
CA PRO A 69 -6.87 12.18 8.62
C PRO A 69 -6.20 13.01 7.50
N GLY A 70 -6.21 12.50 6.27
CA GLY A 70 -5.57 13.18 5.15
C GLY A 70 -5.81 12.51 3.79
N LYS A 71 -5.39 13.21 2.72
CA LYS A 71 -5.49 12.72 1.34
C LYS A 71 -4.35 11.77 0.99
N LEU A 72 -4.62 10.83 0.08
CA LEU A 72 -3.57 10.03 -0.54
C LEU A 72 -2.68 10.91 -1.43
N PRO A 73 -1.35 10.67 -1.46
CA PRO A 73 -0.43 11.41 -2.30
C PRO A 73 -0.62 11.06 -3.78
N GLY A 74 -0.08 11.88 -4.69
CA GLY A 74 -0.07 11.61 -6.12
C GLY A 74 -1.42 11.83 -6.83
N GLY A 75 -2.39 12.46 -6.16
CA GLY A 75 -3.72 12.71 -6.72
C GLY A 75 -4.59 11.47 -6.80
N VAL A 76 -4.23 10.40 -6.07
CA VAL A 76 -5.04 9.19 -5.94
C VAL A 76 -6.26 9.52 -5.07
N ARG A 77 -7.45 9.12 -5.53
CA ARG A 77 -8.74 9.27 -4.84
C ARG A 77 -8.86 10.64 -4.12
N PRO A 78 -8.81 11.77 -4.85
CA PRO A 78 -8.68 13.11 -4.24
C PRO A 78 -9.86 13.49 -3.34
N SER A 79 -11.03 12.89 -3.55
CA SER A 79 -12.22 13.05 -2.71
C SER A 79 -12.19 12.22 -1.43
N LEU A 80 -11.27 11.26 -1.29
CA LEU A 80 -11.21 10.34 -0.16
C LEU A 80 -10.31 10.89 0.95
N ASP A 81 -10.85 10.99 2.17
CA ASP A 81 -10.06 11.25 3.38
C ASP A 81 -9.75 9.93 4.08
N VAL A 82 -8.47 9.60 4.15
CA VAL A 82 -7.98 8.39 4.82
C VAL A 82 -7.71 8.70 6.28
N TYR A 83 -8.23 7.87 7.18
CA TYR A 83 -8.10 8.04 8.62
C TYR A 83 -7.68 6.74 9.31
N LEU A 84 -7.17 6.87 10.53
CA LEU A 84 -6.86 5.73 11.39
C LEU A 84 -8.08 5.38 12.22
N SER A 85 -8.47 4.11 12.20
CA SER A 85 -9.59 3.59 12.98
C SER A 85 -9.36 2.11 13.27
N TRP A 86 -10.08 1.61 14.28
CA TRP A 86 -10.24 0.18 14.47
C TRP A 86 -10.94 -0.45 13.24
N LEU A 87 -10.89 -1.77 13.20
CA LEU A 87 -11.58 -2.57 12.19
C LEU A 87 -13.09 -2.48 12.41
N SER A 88 -13.78 -1.86 11.46
CA SER A 88 -15.23 -1.72 11.40
C SER A 88 -15.68 -1.88 9.95
N ARG A 89 -16.99 -1.90 9.72
CA ARG A 89 -17.53 -1.92 8.36
C ARG A 89 -17.11 -0.66 7.59
N GLU A 90 -17.16 0.49 8.25
CA GLU A 90 -16.82 1.79 7.68
C GLU A 90 -15.33 1.88 7.31
N SER A 91 -14.42 1.41 8.17
CA SER A 91 -13.00 1.37 7.83
C SER A 91 -12.71 0.36 6.73
N ALA A 92 -13.36 -0.81 6.72
CA ALA A 92 -13.25 -1.76 5.61
C ALA A 92 -13.78 -1.19 4.28
N GLU A 93 -14.87 -0.43 4.29
CA GLU A 93 -15.38 0.28 3.10
C GLU A 93 -14.43 1.38 2.62
N LEU A 94 -13.82 2.13 3.55
CA LEU A 94 -12.75 3.08 3.21
C LEU A 94 -11.60 2.36 2.49
N PHE A 95 -11.12 1.25 3.05
CA PHE A 95 -10.02 0.50 2.46
C PHE A 95 -10.40 -0.11 1.10
N ALA A 96 -11.64 -0.59 0.94
CA ALA A 96 -12.16 -1.04 -0.35
C ALA A 96 -12.12 0.08 -1.41
N LYS A 97 -12.43 1.33 -1.03
CA LYS A 97 -12.37 2.51 -1.92
C LYS A 97 -10.95 2.94 -2.27
N ILE A 98 -9.99 2.76 -1.36
CA ILE A 98 -8.56 2.99 -1.66
C ILE A 98 -8.13 2.06 -2.80
N GLU A 99 -8.53 0.79 -2.70
CA GLU A 99 -8.10 -0.32 -3.55
C GLU A 99 -8.95 -0.54 -4.80
N GLU A 100 -10.05 0.22 -4.92
CA GLU A 100 -10.99 0.07 -6.02
C GLU A 100 -10.29 0.34 -7.36
N PRO A 101 -10.52 -0.51 -8.38
CA PRO A 101 -9.99 -0.26 -9.73
C PRO A 101 -10.74 0.87 -10.45
N GLU A 102 -10.27 1.27 -11.63
CA GLU A 102 -11.05 2.09 -12.56
C GLU A 102 -12.25 1.32 -13.13
N ASP A 103 -13.37 2.02 -13.38
CA ASP A 103 -14.51 1.50 -14.15
C ASP A 103 -14.91 2.47 -15.27
N PRO A 104 -14.90 2.07 -16.56
CA PRO A 104 -14.44 0.77 -17.07
C PRO A 104 -12.92 0.64 -17.02
N LEU A 105 -12.48 -0.58 -16.71
CA LEU A 105 -11.06 -1.03 -16.67
C LEU A 105 -10.25 -0.76 -17.95
N ALA A 106 -10.92 -0.34 -19.03
CA ALA A 106 -10.31 0.00 -20.31
C ALA A 106 -9.79 1.45 -20.35
N TYR A 107 -10.15 2.29 -19.38
CA TYR A 107 -9.79 3.69 -19.40
C TYR A 107 -8.35 3.90 -18.91
N ARG A 108 -7.50 4.43 -19.78
CA ARG A 108 -6.08 4.70 -19.49
C ARG A 108 -5.88 6.14 -19.04
N GLY A 109 -5.27 6.31 -17.87
CA GLY A 109 -4.48 7.49 -17.52
C GLY A 109 -5.21 8.74 -17.03
N ASP A 110 -6.53 8.86 -17.14
CA ASP A 110 -7.30 9.98 -16.60
C ASP A 110 -7.99 9.67 -15.24
N GLY A 111 -8.00 8.40 -14.84
CA GLY A 111 -8.53 7.95 -13.56
C GLY A 111 -7.73 8.42 -12.34
N THR A 112 -8.31 8.22 -11.16
CA THR A 112 -7.70 8.57 -9.86
C THR A 112 -7.38 7.34 -9.01
N SER A 113 -7.35 6.12 -9.56
CA SER A 113 -6.91 4.93 -8.81
C SER A 113 -5.39 4.92 -8.63
N ILE A 114 -4.93 4.04 -7.75
CA ILE A 114 -3.55 3.58 -7.67
C ILE A 114 -3.10 3.02 -9.04
N GLY A 115 -4.02 2.34 -9.74
CA GLY A 115 -3.80 1.84 -11.11
C GLY A 115 -3.38 2.94 -12.09
N ALA A 116 -4.22 3.96 -12.26
CA ALA A 116 -3.90 5.10 -13.13
C ALA A 116 -2.64 5.87 -12.69
N PHE A 117 -2.37 5.96 -11.38
CA PHE A 117 -1.15 6.58 -10.88
C PHE A 117 0.10 5.87 -11.41
N TYR A 118 0.16 4.55 -11.30
CA TYR A 118 1.30 3.79 -11.82
C TYR A 118 1.33 3.73 -13.34
N ASP A 119 0.19 3.71 -14.04
CA ASP A 119 0.16 3.84 -15.51
C ASP A 119 0.85 5.13 -15.99
N ARG A 120 0.62 6.25 -15.29
CA ARG A 120 1.30 7.53 -15.59
C ARG A 120 2.79 7.43 -15.35
N ILE A 121 3.22 6.76 -14.26
CA ILE A 121 4.65 6.51 -14.00
C ILE A 121 5.24 5.65 -15.13
N SER A 122 4.63 4.51 -15.46
CA SER A 122 5.10 3.61 -16.52
C SER A 122 5.19 4.29 -17.89
N ALA A 123 4.30 5.24 -18.18
CA ALA A 123 4.32 5.99 -19.44
C ALA A 123 5.51 6.96 -19.53
N VAL A 124 5.97 7.51 -18.41
CA VAL A 124 7.06 8.50 -18.38
C VAL A 124 8.41 7.84 -18.09
N PHE A 125 8.44 6.77 -17.31
CA PHE A 125 9.65 6.11 -16.83
C PHE A 125 10.68 5.74 -17.93
N PRO A 126 10.28 5.26 -19.14
CA PRO A 126 11.23 4.98 -20.22
C PRO A 126 12.09 6.18 -20.65
N ARG A 127 11.64 7.41 -20.40
CA ARG A 127 12.41 8.64 -20.70
C ARG A 127 13.61 8.84 -19.79
N PHE A 128 13.73 8.05 -18.72
CA PHE A 128 14.82 8.10 -17.76
C PHE A 128 15.67 6.82 -17.78
N ALA A 129 15.51 5.97 -18.80
CA ALA A 129 16.20 4.68 -18.87
C ALA A 129 17.73 4.81 -18.88
N ASP A 130 18.25 5.89 -19.46
CA ASP A 130 19.66 6.27 -19.48
C ASP A 130 20.21 6.69 -18.11
N LYS A 131 19.34 7.05 -17.17
CA LYS A 131 19.70 7.48 -15.81
C LYS A 131 19.65 6.37 -14.78
N LEU A 132 19.34 5.14 -15.19
CA LEU A 132 19.26 4.00 -14.28
C LEU A 132 20.66 3.58 -13.84
N THR A 133 20.96 3.75 -12.56
CA THR A 133 22.24 3.33 -11.97
C THR A 133 22.13 1.96 -11.31
N GLY A 134 20.94 1.62 -10.78
CA GLY A 134 20.75 0.39 -10.01
C GLY A 134 21.42 0.41 -8.63
N ASP A 135 21.78 1.59 -8.12
CA ASP A 135 22.42 1.76 -6.82
C ASP A 135 21.42 1.83 -5.67
N ARG A 136 21.93 1.66 -4.44
CA ARG A 136 21.17 1.83 -3.18
C ARG A 136 19.85 1.04 -3.19
N GLN A 137 19.95 -0.22 -3.60
CA GLN A 137 18.83 -1.15 -3.68
C GLN A 137 18.64 -1.88 -2.36
N VAL A 138 17.39 -2.00 -1.92
CA VAL A 138 16.98 -2.88 -0.83
C VAL A 138 16.61 -4.23 -1.40
N THR A 139 16.95 -5.31 -0.70
CA THR A 139 16.49 -6.66 -1.05
C THR A 139 15.99 -7.35 0.20
N PHE A 140 14.87 -8.05 0.08
CA PHE A 140 14.29 -8.77 1.22
C PHE A 140 13.38 -9.92 0.74
N PRO A 141 13.58 -11.15 1.23
CA PRO A 141 12.84 -12.32 0.78
C PRO A 141 11.49 -12.47 1.52
N LEU A 142 10.63 -11.44 1.42
CA LEU A 142 9.31 -11.39 2.09
C LEU A 142 8.43 -12.57 1.65
N GLY A 143 8.55 -13.02 0.40
CA GLY A 143 7.72 -14.08 -0.15
C GLY A 143 7.98 -15.48 0.42
N LYS A 144 9.03 -15.65 1.24
CA LYS A 144 9.25 -16.88 2.01
C LYS A 144 8.24 -17.07 3.15
N ARG A 145 7.66 -15.98 3.66
CA ARG A 145 6.80 -16.00 4.85
C ARG A 145 5.47 -15.24 4.68
N HIS A 146 5.39 -14.36 3.69
CA HIS A 146 4.30 -13.41 3.52
C HIS A 146 3.87 -13.36 2.06
N GLY A 147 3.47 -14.51 1.50
CA GLY A 147 2.91 -14.59 0.15
C GLY A 147 3.93 -14.75 -1.00
N VAL A 148 3.74 -15.79 -1.82
CA VAL A 148 4.59 -16.03 -3.01
C VAL A 148 4.50 -14.84 -3.98
N GLY A 149 5.64 -14.22 -4.25
CA GLY A 149 5.75 -13.07 -5.15
C GLY A 149 6.14 -11.76 -4.48
N ASN A 150 6.13 -11.72 -3.14
CA ASN A 150 6.36 -10.52 -2.35
C ASN A 150 7.84 -10.18 -2.07
N ASP A 151 8.78 -10.81 -2.76
CA ASP A 151 10.19 -10.46 -2.58
C ASP A 151 10.48 -9.03 -3.05
N ILE A 152 11.19 -8.28 -2.21
CA ILE A 152 11.79 -7.01 -2.59
C ILE A 152 13.08 -7.34 -3.34
N ILE A 153 13.10 -7.00 -4.62
CA ILE A 153 14.14 -7.35 -5.58
C ILE A 153 14.85 -6.08 -6.07
N PRO A 154 16.14 -6.16 -6.43
CA PRO A 154 16.84 -5.00 -6.97
C PRO A 154 16.33 -4.66 -8.38
N MET A 155 16.26 -3.37 -8.68
CA MET A 155 15.86 -2.82 -9.97
C MET A 155 17.08 -2.37 -10.76
N LYS A 156 17.46 -3.15 -11.78
CA LYS A 156 18.70 -2.94 -12.54
C LYS A 156 18.46 -2.50 -13.98
N SER A 157 17.22 -2.54 -14.44
CA SER A 157 16.87 -2.25 -15.82
C SER A 157 15.49 -1.61 -15.95
N LEU A 158 15.25 -0.98 -17.11
CA LEU A 158 13.92 -0.50 -17.49
C LEU A 158 12.87 -1.63 -17.45
N THR A 159 13.27 -2.85 -17.82
CA THR A 159 12.40 -4.03 -17.77
C THR A 159 11.98 -4.34 -16.33
N ASP A 160 12.89 -4.24 -15.37
CA ASP A 160 12.58 -4.47 -13.96
C ASP A 160 11.62 -3.40 -13.43
N ALA A 161 11.82 -2.14 -13.85
CA ALA A 161 10.94 -1.03 -13.49
C ALA A 161 9.52 -1.18 -14.05
N LEU A 162 9.39 -1.55 -15.32
CA LEU A 162 8.09 -1.78 -15.93
C LEU A 162 7.40 -3.02 -15.32
N CYS A 163 8.16 -4.09 -15.04
CA CYS A 163 7.63 -5.26 -14.33
C CYS A 163 7.14 -4.90 -12.92
N LEU A 164 7.80 -3.97 -12.22
CA LEU A 164 7.33 -3.47 -10.94
C LEU A 164 5.97 -2.79 -11.08
N THR A 165 5.85 -1.83 -12.00
CA THR A 165 4.58 -1.10 -12.16
C THR A 165 3.42 -2.03 -12.51
N MET A 166 3.69 -3.14 -13.20
CA MET A 166 2.71 -4.20 -13.46
C MET A 166 2.34 -5.02 -12.22
N ARG A 167 3.21 -5.10 -11.20
CA ARG A 167 2.92 -5.79 -9.92
C ARG A 167 2.12 -4.90 -8.98
N THR A 168 2.50 -3.63 -8.86
CA THR A 168 1.79 -2.63 -8.05
C THR A 168 0.50 -2.14 -8.72
N ALA A 169 0.36 -2.25 -10.04
CA ALA A 169 -0.86 -1.87 -10.75
C ALA A 169 -1.15 -2.79 -11.94
N PRO A 170 -1.67 -4.01 -11.70
CA PRO A 170 -1.79 -5.01 -12.77
C PRO A 170 -2.90 -4.72 -13.80
N GLN A 171 -3.55 -3.55 -13.71
CA GLN A 171 -4.46 -3.02 -14.73
C GLN A 171 -3.70 -2.47 -15.96
N SER A 172 -2.39 -2.21 -15.83
CA SER A 172 -1.52 -1.75 -16.92
C SER A 172 -1.35 -2.85 -17.98
N HIS A 173 -2.20 -2.91 -19.01
CA HIS A 173 -2.10 -3.99 -20.00
C HIS A 173 -0.79 -3.93 -20.81
N CYS A 174 -0.05 -5.02 -20.70
CA CYS A 174 1.02 -5.50 -21.55
C CYS A 174 0.57 -5.49 -23.03
N ARG A 175 1.14 -4.62 -23.88
CA ARG A 175 1.30 -5.02 -25.28
C ARG A 175 2.26 -6.21 -25.24
N ARG A 176 1.95 -7.28 -25.98
CA ARG A 176 2.86 -8.40 -26.28
C ARG A 176 4.15 -7.86 -26.93
N THR A 177 5.00 -7.15 -26.21
CA THR A 177 6.43 -7.16 -26.49
C THR A 177 6.86 -8.56 -26.14
N ARG A 178 7.49 -9.22 -27.11
CA ARG A 178 8.08 -10.54 -27.00
C ARG A 178 9.27 -10.48 -26.02
N ILE A 179 9.03 -10.12 -24.76
CA ILE A 179 10.02 -10.23 -23.69
C ILE A 179 10.14 -11.73 -23.44
N GLN A 180 11.21 -12.31 -23.97
CA GLN A 180 11.51 -13.72 -23.81
C GLN A 180 11.39 -14.12 -22.34
N ARG A 181 10.77 -15.29 -22.11
CA ARG A 181 10.64 -16.00 -20.83
C ARG A 181 12.00 -16.47 -20.26
N ARG A 182 13.04 -15.65 -20.30
CA ARG A 182 14.42 -15.99 -19.88
C ARG A 182 14.97 -15.11 -18.76
N GLY A 183 14.10 -14.39 -18.03
CA GLY A 183 14.45 -13.80 -16.73
C GLY A 183 13.96 -14.68 -15.57
N PRO A 184 14.50 -14.54 -14.34
CA PRO A 184 14.08 -15.31 -13.16
C PRO A 184 12.62 -15.03 -12.74
N PHE A 185 11.95 -14.08 -13.40
CA PHE A 185 10.62 -13.60 -13.06
C PHE A 185 9.51 -14.40 -13.74
N ARG A 186 8.84 -15.26 -12.96
CA ARG A 186 7.55 -15.84 -13.31
C ARG A 186 6.42 -14.93 -12.81
N VAL A 187 5.67 -14.32 -13.72
CA VAL A 187 4.36 -13.72 -13.41
C VAL A 187 3.33 -14.86 -13.48
N GLY A 188 2.91 -15.36 -12.32
CA GLY A 188 1.88 -16.40 -12.22
C GLY A 188 0.47 -15.83 -12.47
N PRO A 189 -0.56 -16.69 -12.61
CA PRO A 189 -1.92 -16.31 -13.03
C PRO A 189 -2.78 -15.66 -11.93
N ARG A 190 -2.18 -15.06 -10.88
CA ARG A 190 -2.97 -14.48 -9.78
C ARG A 190 -3.69 -13.21 -10.21
N LEU A 191 -4.86 -12.99 -9.62
CA LEU A 191 -5.57 -11.71 -9.70
C LEU A 191 -4.65 -10.57 -9.23
N PRO A 192 -4.81 -9.36 -9.78
CA PRO A 192 -4.05 -8.19 -9.36
C PRO A 192 -4.05 -7.99 -7.84
N ALA A 193 -2.91 -7.65 -7.21
CA ALA A 193 -2.81 -7.46 -5.76
C ALA A 193 -3.89 -6.52 -5.21
N HIS A 194 -4.03 -5.32 -5.80
CA HIS A 194 -5.07 -4.36 -5.44
C HIS A 194 -6.51 -4.86 -5.67
N ARG A 195 -6.76 -5.72 -6.68
CA ARG A 195 -8.09 -6.35 -6.85
C ARG A 195 -8.37 -7.40 -5.79
N LEU A 196 -7.37 -8.18 -5.41
CA LEU A 196 -7.50 -9.14 -4.33
C LEU A 196 -7.76 -8.39 -3.01
N CYS A 197 -6.99 -7.32 -2.76
CA CYS A 197 -7.14 -6.41 -1.65
C CYS A 197 -8.56 -5.81 -1.58
N SER A 198 -9.03 -5.19 -2.66
CA SER A 198 -10.39 -4.62 -2.76
C SER A 198 -11.48 -5.66 -2.48
N ARG A 199 -11.38 -6.87 -3.04
CA ARG A 199 -12.36 -7.96 -2.77
C ARG A 199 -12.31 -8.44 -1.33
N THR A 200 -11.13 -8.52 -0.73
CA THR A 200 -10.96 -8.88 0.68
C THR A 200 -11.62 -7.84 1.57
N TRP A 201 -11.39 -6.55 1.32
CA TRP A 201 -12.03 -5.48 2.07
C TRP A 201 -13.55 -5.44 1.90
N LEU A 202 -14.05 -5.65 0.69
CA LEU A 202 -15.50 -5.77 0.45
C LEU A 202 -16.12 -6.95 1.21
N ARG A 203 -15.43 -8.10 1.29
CA ARG A 203 -15.91 -9.25 2.08
C ARG A 203 -15.96 -8.94 3.57
N ILE A 204 -14.92 -8.26 4.08
CA ILE A 204 -14.87 -7.83 5.48
C ILE A 204 -15.98 -6.81 5.75
N ALA A 205 -16.18 -5.84 4.86
CA ALA A 205 -17.23 -4.84 4.96
C ALA A 205 -18.62 -5.48 4.95
N VAL A 206 -18.92 -6.41 4.04
CA VAL A 206 -20.28 -6.96 3.87
C VAL A 206 -20.68 -7.92 5.01
N GLY A 207 -19.74 -8.59 5.67
CA GLY A 207 -20.00 -9.32 6.92
C GLY A 207 -19.56 -10.77 6.96
N GLY A 208 -18.29 -11.06 6.66
CA GLY A 208 -17.65 -12.27 7.17
C GLY A 208 -17.26 -12.08 8.63
N ALA A 209 -17.99 -12.70 9.56
CA ALA A 209 -17.75 -12.80 11.01
C ALA A 209 -16.71 -11.79 11.58
N ALA A 210 -17.13 -10.54 11.78
CA ALA A 210 -16.39 -9.65 12.67
C ALA A 210 -16.46 -10.23 14.09
N PRO A 211 -15.33 -10.45 14.80
CA PRO A 211 -15.37 -10.81 16.21
C PRO A 211 -16.17 -9.75 16.99
N PRO A 212 -16.79 -10.10 18.14
CA PRO A 212 -17.68 -9.20 18.85
C PRO A 212 -16.98 -7.86 19.11
N LEU A 213 -17.48 -6.82 18.45
CA LEU A 213 -17.00 -5.45 18.54
C LEU A 213 -17.36 -4.93 19.94
N ARG A 214 -16.36 -4.54 20.75
CA ARG A 214 -16.63 -3.75 21.96
C ARG A 214 -16.99 -2.33 21.53
N GLU A 215 -18.08 -1.81 22.06
CA GLU A 215 -18.30 -0.36 22.08
C GLU A 215 -17.12 0.33 22.78
N PRO A 216 -16.70 1.52 22.30
CA PRO A 216 -15.63 2.26 22.94
C PRO A 216 -16.01 2.56 24.40
N PRO A 217 -15.08 2.47 25.36
CA PRO A 217 -15.34 3.01 26.69
C PRO A 217 -15.68 4.49 26.55
N ARG A 218 -16.85 4.91 27.06
CA ARG A 218 -17.21 6.33 27.15
C ARG A 218 -16.09 7.04 27.90
N LYS A 219 -15.27 7.83 27.21
CA LYS A 219 -14.23 8.62 27.87
C LYS A 219 -14.93 9.62 28.80
N PRO A 220 -14.63 9.66 30.11
CA PRO A 220 -14.98 10.84 30.90
C PRO A 220 -14.23 12.05 30.31
N PRO A 221 -14.77 13.28 30.42
CA PRO A 221 -14.16 14.46 29.84
C PRO A 221 -12.72 14.60 30.35
N CYS A 222 -11.77 14.61 29.41
CA CYS A 222 -10.36 14.78 29.70
C CYS A 222 -10.15 16.24 30.13
N LEU A 223 -10.11 16.47 31.45
CA LEU A 223 -9.65 17.73 32.02
C LEU A 223 -8.14 17.85 31.75
N ILE A 224 -7.80 18.46 30.62
CA ILE A 224 -6.45 18.98 30.38
C ILE A 224 -6.26 20.11 31.39
N ARG A 225 -5.58 19.84 32.51
CA ARG A 225 -5.11 20.88 33.42
C ARG A 225 -4.04 21.66 32.67
N ALA A 226 -4.33 22.92 32.33
CA ALA A 226 -3.37 23.83 31.75
C ALA A 226 -2.12 23.91 32.64
N HIS A 227 -0.95 23.63 32.06
CA HIS A 227 0.34 23.82 32.70
C HIS A 227 0.59 25.33 32.85
N GLN A 228 0.60 25.85 34.08
CA GLN A 228 1.02 27.23 34.31
C GLN A 228 2.55 27.32 34.33
N PRO A 229 3.15 28.30 33.62
CA PRO A 229 4.59 28.45 33.57
C PRO A 229 5.11 29.23 34.79
N GLY A 230 6.21 28.74 35.36
CA GLY A 230 7.16 29.57 36.11
C GLY A 230 7.20 29.31 37.62
N GLN A 231 8.27 28.66 38.07
CA GLN A 231 9.24 29.25 38.99
C GLN A 231 10.48 28.36 39.07
N HIS A 232 11.54 28.76 38.36
CA HIS A 232 12.89 28.33 38.66
C HIS A 232 13.34 28.98 39.97
N ARG A 233 13.89 28.19 40.89
CA ARG A 233 14.84 28.68 41.90
C ARG A 233 16.07 27.80 41.84
N PHE A 234 17.22 28.50 41.90
CA PHE A 234 18.58 28.01 41.88
C PHE A 234 18.85 26.96 42.97
#